data_AF-A0A1H3KLM1-F1
#
_entry.id   AF-A0A1H3KLM1-F1
#
_cell.length_a   1.000
_cell.length_b   1.000
_cell.length_c   1.000
_cell.angle_alpha   90.00
_cell.angle_beta   90.00
_cell.angle_gamma   90.00
#
_symmetry.space_group_name_H-M   'P 1'
#
loop_
_entity.id
_entity.type
_entity.pdbx_description
1 polymer ?
#
loop_
_entity_poly.entity_id
_entity_poly.type
_entity_poly.pdbx_seq_one_letter_code
_entity_poly.pdbx_strand_id
1 'polypeptide(L)' 'MIDAADLVLTMEPWHSEAVLRISPHARGKTYLLGKWLDSTSIPDPYRQSQQAFERAYQLIDAGVQRWKAHF' A
#
# COMPACT_ATOMS: atom_id res chain seq x y z
N MET A 1 -10.36 12.24 -7.33
CA MET A 1 -10.00 11.77 -5.97
C MET A 1 -8.48 11.57 -5.77
N ILE A 2 -7.69 11.13 -6.77
CA ILE A 2 -6.21 11.01 -6.60
C ILE A 2 -5.52 12.38 -6.58
N ASP A 3 -5.97 13.35 -7.38
CA ASP A 3 -5.28 14.63 -7.51
C ASP A 3 -5.33 15.47 -6.22
N ALA A 4 -6.41 15.33 -5.44
CA ALA A 4 -6.60 16.02 -4.17
C ALA A 4 -5.87 15.37 -2.97
N ALA A 5 -5.33 14.16 -3.12
CA ALA A 5 -4.61 13.48 -2.05
C ALA A 5 -3.15 13.94 -2.00
N ASP A 6 -2.61 14.19 -0.81
CA ASP A 6 -1.18 14.49 -0.62
C ASP A 6 -0.31 13.23 -0.67
N LEU A 7 -0.88 12.08 -0.30
CA LEU A 7 -0.23 10.78 -0.25
C LEU A 7 -1.21 9.68 -0.68
N VAL A 8 -0.74 8.76 -1.52
CA VAL A 8 -1.48 7.57 -1.97
C VAL A 8 -0.67 6.34 -1.60
N LEU A 9 -1.27 5.45 -0.81
CA LEU A 9 -0.64 4.20 -0.36
C LEU A 9 -1.31 3.00 -1.02
N THR A 10 -0.52 2.12 -1.62
CA THR A 10 -0.99 0.93 -2.34
C THR A 10 -0.54 -0.36 -1.65
N MET A 11 -1.30 -1.44 -1.82
CA MET A 11 -0.99 -2.73 -1.17
C MET A 11 0.06 -3.54 -1.94
N GLU A 12 0.10 -3.40 -3.27
CA GLU A 12 0.98 -4.19 -4.14
C GLU A 12 1.60 -3.31 -5.25
N PRO A 13 2.76 -3.69 -5.81
CA PRO A 13 3.42 -2.90 -6.86
C PRO A 13 2.55 -2.66 -8.08
N TRP A 14 1.78 -3.65 -8.52
CA TRP A 14 0.90 -3.54 -9.68
C TRP A 14 -0.24 -2.53 -9.45
N HIS A 15 -0.69 -2.33 -8.21
CA HIS A 15 -1.64 -1.28 -7.87
C HIS A 15 -1.04 0.10 -8.10
N SER A 16 0.23 0.30 -7.75
CA SER A 16 0.94 1.55 -8.04
C SER A 16 0.98 1.81 -9.54
N GLU A 17 1.36 0.81 -10.34
CA GLU A 17 1.37 0.92 -11.80
C GLU A 17 -0.02 1.24 -12.38
N ALA A 18 -1.07 0.61 -11.85
CA ALA A 18 -2.44 0.87 -12.25
C ALA A 18 -2.87 2.31 -11.94
N VAL A 19 -2.49 2.85 -10.78
CA VAL A 19 -2.72 4.27 -10.42
C VAL A 19 -1.97 5.19 -11.38
N LEU A 20 -0.70 4.91 -11.67
CA LEU A 20 0.12 5.74 -12.57
C LEU A 20 -0.35 5.72 -14.02
N ARG A 21 -1.00 4.64 -14.46
CA ARG A 21 -1.65 4.58 -15.76
C ARG A 21 -2.85 5.53 -15.86
N ILE A 22 -3.55 5.76 -14.74
CA ILE A 22 -4.73 6.64 -14.69
C ILE A 22 -4.31 8.10 -14.44
N SER A 23 -3.40 8.34 -13.49
CA SER A 23 -2.86 9.67 -13.18
C SER A 23 -1.32 9.61 -13.12
N PRO A 24 -0.62 9.84 -14.24
CA PRO A 24 0.85 9.83 -14.28
C PRO A 24 1.49 10.85 -13.33
N HIS A 25 0.81 11.98 -13.10
CA HIS A 25 1.26 13.05 -12.19
C HIS A 25 1.29 12.62 -10.72
N ALA A 26 0.60 11.54 -10.35
CA ALA A 26 0.60 11.01 -9.00
C ALA A 26 1.88 10.23 -8.63
N ARG A 27 2.86 10.10 -9.53
CA ARG A 27 4.11 9.33 -9.29
C ARG A 27 4.88 9.78 -8.06
N GLY A 28 4.98 11.09 -7.81
CA GLY A 28 5.69 11.63 -6.66
C GLY A 28 5.00 11.42 -5.31
N LYS A 29 3.74 10.96 -5.31
CA LYS A 29 2.91 10.80 -4.11
C LYS A 29 2.31 9.41 -3.94
N THR A 30 2.59 8.48 -4.86
CA THR A 30 2.10 7.10 -4.82
C THR A 30 3.21 6.18 -4.34
N TYR A 31 2.98 5.47 -3.24
CA TYR A 31 3.95 4.57 -2.63
C TYR A 31 3.30 3.28 -2.15
N LEU A 32 4.11 2.23 -1.99
CA LEU A 32 3.67 0.99 -1.37
C LEU A 32 3.49 1.17 0.14
N LEU A 33 2.43 0.63 0.73
CA LEU A 33 2.22 0.64 2.17
C LEU A 33 3.37 -0.04 2.90
N GLY A 34 3.89 -1.15 2.36
CA GLY A 34 5.07 -1.83 2.88
C GLY A 34 6.41 -1.24 2.49
N LYS A 35 6.49 -0.01 1.94
CA LYS A 35 7.76 0.62 1.52
C LYS A 35 8.83 0.59 2.62
N TRP A 36 8.44 0.87 3.86
CA TRP A 36 9.32 0.89 5.04
C TRP A 36 9.39 -0.45 5.78
N LEU A 37 8.80 -1.49 5.19
CA LEU A 37 8.86 -2.88 5.63
C LEU A 37 9.54 -3.70 4.52
N ASP A 38 10.75 -3.31 4.14
CA ASP A 38 11.53 -3.93 3.06
C ASP A 38 10.80 -4.00 1.71
N SER A 39 9.95 -3.01 1.42
CA SER A 39 9.08 -2.99 0.22
C SER A 39 8.18 -4.23 0.10
N THR A 40 7.73 -4.77 1.24
CA THR A 40 6.85 -5.93 1.30
C THR A 40 5.49 -5.63 0.68
N SER A 41 5.03 -6.51 -0.22
CA SER A 41 3.67 -6.49 -0.74
C SER A 41 2.69 -7.09 0.27
N ILE A 42 1.50 -6.52 0.32
CA ILE A 42 0.41 -6.98 1.19
C ILE A 42 -0.56 -7.75 0.29
N PRO A 43 -0.62 -9.09 0.40
CA PRO A 43 -1.47 -9.90 -0.45
C PRO A 43 -2.95 -9.66 -0.12
N ASP A 44 -3.80 -9.70 -1.14
CA ASP A 44 -5.25 -9.60 -0.97
C ASP A 44 -5.81 -10.85 -0.25
N PRO A 45 -6.41 -10.69 0.95
CA PRO A 45 -7.01 -11.80 1.67
C PRO A 45 -8.43 -12.15 1.18
N TYR A 46 -8.97 -11.46 0.17
CA TYR A 46 -10.34 -11.66 -0.29
C TYR A 46 -10.62 -13.12 -0.67
N ARG A 47 -11.68 -13.69 -0.07
CA ARG A 47 -12.09 -15.10 -0.21
C ARG A 47 -11.05 -16.14 0.24
N GLN A 48 -10.04 -15.74 1.01
CA GLN A 48 -9.05 -16.63 1.58
C GLN A 48 -9.43 -17.08 3.01
N SER A 49 -8.59 -17.94 3.60
CA SER A 49 -8.74 -18.39 4.98
C SER A 49 -8.59 -17.23 5.98
N GLN A 50 -9.10 -17.43 7.19
CA GLN A 50 -8.92 -16.48 8.30
C GLN A 50 -7.44 -16.17 8.57
N GLN A 51 -6.56 -17.16 8.45
CA GLN A 51 -5.11 -16.98 8.63
C GLN A 51 -4.51 -16.02 7.59
N ALA A 52 -5.01 -16.04 6.34
CA ALA A 52 -4.57 -15.11 5.31
C ALA A 52 -5.02 -13.67 5.64
N PHE A 53 -6.23 -13.50 6.17
CA PHE A 53 -6.72 -12.22 6.69
C PHE A 53 -5.87 -11.68 7.83
N GLU A 54 -5.56 -12.52 8.83
CA GLU A 54 -4.72 -12.15 9.97
C GLU A 54 -3.33 -11.72 9.52
N ARG A 55 -2.74 -12.45 8.55
CA ARG A 55 -1.44 -12.08 7.99
C ARG A 55 -1.49 -10.75 7.25
N ALA A 56 -2.52 -10.51 6.42
CA ALA A 56 -2.68 -9.24 5.74
C ALA A 56 -2.86 -8.09 6.75
N TYR A 57 -3.65 -8.30 7.80
CA TYR A 57 -3.83 -7.32 8.88
C TYR A 57 -2.51 -6.98 9.59
N GLN A 58 -1.72 -7.99 9.97
CA GLN A 58 -0.41 -7.78 10.60
C GLN A 58 0.54 -6.98 9.70
N LEU A 59 0.55 -7.25 8.39
CA LEU A 59 1.36 -6.50 7.44
C LEU A 59 0.89 -5.05 7.28
N ILE A 60 -0.42 -4.82 7.25
CA ILE A 60 -1.02 -3.48 7.19
C ILE A 60 -0.63 -2.69 8.44
N ASP A 61 -0.84 -3.24 9.64
CA ASP A 61 -0.52 -2.56 10.90
C ASP A 61 0.97 -2.23 10.95
N ALA A 62 1.85 -3.21 10.70
CA ALA A 62 3.30 -2.99 10.66
C ALA A 62 3.68 -1.90 9.65
N GLY A 63 3.11 -1.93 8.44
CA GLY A 63 3.35 -0.91 7.42
C GLY A 63 2.92 0.49 7.88
N VAL A 64 1.71 0.62 8.43
CA VAL A 64 1.19 1.89 8.96
C VAL A 64 2.05 2.42 10.10
N GLN A 65 2.46 1.58 11.06
CA GLN A 65 3.34 2.01 12.14
C GLN A 65 4.68 2.53 11.62
N ARG A 66 5.26 1.90 10.60
CA ARG A 66 6.50 2.37 9.98
C ARG A 66 6.30 3.72 9.29
N TRP A 67 5.21 3.91 8.55
CA TRP A 67 4.91 5.21 7.95
C TRP A 67 4.75 6.32 8.98
N LYS A 68 4.08 6.04 10.11
CA LYS A 68 3.94 6.99 11.23
C LYS A 68 5.26 7.36 11.90
N ALA A 69 6.31 6.55 11.75
CA ALA A 69 7.64 6.86 12.27
C ALA A 69 8.50 7.67 11.28
N HIS A 70 8.11 7.69 9.99
CA HIS A 70 8.81 8.40 8.92
C HIS A 70 8.12 9.70 8.47
N PHE A 71 6.91 9.95 8.96
CA PHE A 71 6.17 11.22 8.85
C PHE A 71 6.07 11.86 10.23
#